data_AF-A0A1W5D1Y9-F1
#
_entry.id   AF-A0A1W5D1Y9-F1
#
_cell.length_a   1.000
_cell.length_b   1.000
_cell.length_c   1.000
_cell.angle_alpha   90.00
_cell.angle_beta   90.00
_cell.angle_gamma   90.00
#
_symmetry.space_group_name_H-M   'P 1'
#
loop_
_entity.id
_entity.type
_entity.pdbx_description
1 polymer ?
#
loop_
_entity_poly.entity_id
_entity_poly.type
_entity_poly.pdbx_seq_one_letter_code
_entity_poly.pdbx_strand_id
1 'polypeptide(L)'
;MCGSCTDISDTVSRNKTQINNQTISYYLQSGPKIGWMEDTDAEGLIWMASSAYSNADSTPGIDYISGFDALMYRASACTNASEAGQKCDYEPFAVKCFINPCLKTYRANVTNFVLEEKLLNTTRVPMAYETPQLNSSFGFGFTLLSSSVLRNGTWSECVGMDEPSETNPAAGPDQRTTNTETPIKYYPNDCIWNFGWESTQALSLYLYNLFAGDPIHSTLPPYTPATSAGNPWQLGLFLNGTATLESANAYMEGLANAMTSVIRQNGDTPSTEYAHGTVLGLQTCIRVQWAWLSLPSALIVLALAFLVATILKTRSWQMTWKSSALALLFHGLDATSREQYGAMVDLPAMKDAAEEVHAKLTMRESGWRFVILDCHLS
;
A
#
# COMPACT_ATOMS: atom_id res chain seq x y z
N MET A 1 3.27 16.66 -10.34
CA MET A 1 3.66 17.29 -11.62
C MET A 1 2.45 17.42 -12.52
N CYS A 2 2.46 18.45 -13.35
CA CYS A 2 1.42 18.73 -14.34
C CYS A 2 2.08 19.09 -15.67
N GLY A 3 1.52 18.59 -16.77
CA GLY A 3 1.97 18.91 -18.12
C GLY A 3 0.79 19.17 -19.04
N SER A 4 1.01 19.99 -20.06
CA SER A 4 0.03 20.25 -21.11
C SER A 4 0.69 20.80 -22.36
N CYS A 5 0.00 20.64 -23.49
CA CYS A 5 0.39 21.12 -24.79
C CYS A 5 -0.68 22.04 -25.38
N THR A 6 -0.23 22.95 -26.23
CA THR A 6 -1.06 23.86 -27.02
C THR A 6 -0.68 23.72 -28.49
N ASP A 7 -1.66 23.76 -29.38
CA ASP A 7 -1.43 23.75 -30.83
C ASP A 7 -0.90 25.13 -31.25
N ILE A 8 0.24 25.14 -31.94
CA ILE A 8 0.90 26.33 -32.48
C ILE A 8 1.16 26.18 -33.99
N SER A 9 0.39 25.32 -34.67
CA SER A 9 0.54 25.04 -36.10
C SER A 9 0.29 26.27 -36.98
N ASP A 10 -0.44 27.26 -36.49
CA ASP A 10 -0.68 28.57 -37.12
C ASP A 10 0.59 29.43 -37.19
N THR A 11 1.57 29.19 -36.31
CA THR A 11 2.85 29.91 -36.30
C THR A 11 3.90 29.31 -37.24
N VAL A 12 3.60 28.18 -37.88
CA VAL A 12 4.54 27.48 -38.76
C VAL A 12 4.81 28.29 -40.00
N SER A 13 6.09 28.60 -40.22
CA SER A 13 6.57 29.28 -41.41
C SER A 13 7.06 28.26 -42.44
N ARG A 14 6.87 28.58 -43.73
CA ARG A 14 7.32 27.75 -44.85
C ARG A 14 8.47 28.43 -45.57
N ASN A 15 9.60 27.75 -45.71
CA ASN A 15 10.68 28.19 -46.60
C ASN A 15 10.54 27.47 -47.96
N LYS A 16 10.64 28.23 -49.05
CA LYS A 16 10.54 27.75 -50.43
C LYS A 16 11.91 27.80 -51.11
N THR A 17 12.94 27.21 -50.51
CA THR A 17 14.22 27.05 -51.20
C THR A 17 14.08 25.95 -52.25
N GLN A 18 13.92 26.32 -53.51
CA GLN A 18 13.88 25.37 -54.62
C GLN A 18 15.28 24.82 -54.87
N ILE A 19 15.59 23.66 -54.31
CA ILE A 19 16.60 22.76 -54.87
C ILE A 19 15.80 21.66 -55.58
N ASN A 20 16.00 21.51 -56.90
CA ASN A 20 15.36 20.49 -57.73
C ASN A 20 13.81 20.39 -57.63
N ASN A 21 13.13 21.53 -57.48
CA ASN A 21 11.67 21.68 -57.64
C ASN A 21 10.78 20.91 -56.63
N GLN A 22 11.31 20.36 -55.52
CA GLN A 22 10.51 19.51 -54.61
C GLN A 22 10.73 19.70 -53.09
N THR A 23 11.76 20.42 -52.62
CA THR A 23 12.02 20.50 -51.18
C THR A 23 11.30 21.67 -50.51
N ILE A 24 10.15 21.40 -49.89
CA ILE A 24 9.50 22.33 -48.97
C ILE A 24 10.04 22.05 -47.56
N SER A 25 10.59 23.08 -46.90
CA SER A 25 10.95 23.01 -45.48
C SER A 25 10.03 23.90 -44.65
N TYR A 26 9.73 23.44 -43.44
CA TYR A 26 8.92 24.15 -42.46
C TYR A 26 9.78 24.47 -41.25
N TYR A 27 9.52 25.60 -40.62
CA TYR A 27 10.25 25.99 -39.43
C TYR A 27 9.38 26.81 -38.47
N LEU A 28 9.76 26.76 -37.20
CA LEU A 28 9.27 27.64 -36.15
C LEU A 28 10.32 28.70 -35.83
N GLN A 29 9.86 29.89 -35.42
CA GLN A 29 10.76 30.95 -34.96
C GLN A 29 11.52 30.55 -33.69
N SER A 30 10.98 29.62 -32.90
CA SER A 30 11.63 29.03 -31.73
C SER A 30 12.77 28.06 -32.07
N GLY A 31 13.06 27.80 -33.34
CA GLY A 31 14.20 27.01 -33.79
C GLY A 31 13.90 25.77 -34.65
N PRO A 32 12.89 24.93 -34.33
CA PRO A 32 12.66 23.65 -34.98
C PRO A 32 12.48 23.78 -36.50
N LYS A 33 13.09 22.86 -37.25
CA LYS A 33 12.99 22.80 -38.71
C LYS A 33 12.77 21.35 -39.16
N ILE A 34 11.83 21.15 -40.07
CA ILE A 34 11.54 19.86 -40.71
C ILE A 34 11.57 20.00 -42.23
N GLY A 35 11.84 18.89 -42.93
CA GLY A 35 12.04 18.87 -44.38
C GLY A 35 13.26 18.05 -44.78
N TRP A 36 13.59 18.09 -46.07
CA TRP A 36 14.76 17.37 -46.57
C TRP A 36 16.04 18.02 -46.08
N MET A 37 16.97 17.17 -45.66
CA MET A 37 18.32 17.49 -45.26
C MET A 37 19.27 16.97 -46.35
N GLU A 38 19.99 17.90 -46.97
CA GLU A 38 21.13 17.61 -47.84
C GLU A 38 22.38 18.04 -47.07
N ASP A 39 23.01 17.10 -46.35
CA ASP A 39 24.35 17.30 -45.78
C ASP A 39 25.36 16.39 -46.50
N THR A 40 26.64 16.76 -46.48
CA THR A 40 27.71 16.12 -47.27
C THR A 40 27.87 14.61 -47.06
N ASP A 41 27.37 14.07 -45.95
CA ASP A 41 27.54 12.68 -45.54
C ASP A 41 26.21 11.93 -45.27
N ALA A 42 25.05 12.58 -45.38
CA ALA A 42 23.74 11.94 -45.19
C ALA A 42 22.61 12.71 -45.90
N GLU A 43 21.94 12.04 -46.84
CA GLU A 43 20.64 12.48 -47.37
C GLU A 43 19.51 11.90 -46.51
N GLY A 44 18.58 12.75 -46.09
CA GLY A 44 17.47 12.28 -45.26
C GLY A 44 16.31 13.24 -45.16
N LEU A 45 15.20 12.76 -44.62
CA LEU A 45 14.01 13.55 -44.32
C LEU A 45 13.87 13.69 -42.81
N ILE A 46 13.86 14.94 -42.34
CA ILE A 46 13.55 15.26 -40.94
C ILE A 46 12.03 15.28 -40.79
N TRP A 47 11.52 14.34 -40.00
CA TRP A 47 10.10 14.13 -39.73
C TRP A 47 9.58 14.96 -38.56
N MET A 48 10.41 15.11 -37.53
CA MET A 48 10.12 15.93 -36.36
C MET A 48 11.40 16.53 -35.81
N ALA A 49 11.32 17.78 -35.39
CA ALA A 49 12.36 18.46 -34.63
C ALA A 49 11.71 19.21 -33.46
N SER A 50 12.47 19.41 -32.39
CA SER A 50 11.99 20.17 -31.24
C SER A 50 13.09 21.06 -30.66
N SER A 51 12.70 22.16 -30.04
CA SER A 51 13.58 23.03 -29.27
C SER A 51 13.06 23.09 -27.85
N ALA A 52 13.87 22.62 -26.92
CA ALA A 52 13.59 22.78 -25.52
C ALA A 52 14.14 24.11 -25.02
N TYR A 53 13.51 24.62 -23.98
CA TYR A 53 13.94 25.80 -23.26
C TYR A 53 13.70 25.58 -21.77
N SER A 54 14.57 26.19 -20.97
CA SER A 54 14.56 26.03 -19.51
C SER A 54 14.07 27.30 -18.84
N ASN A 55 13.72 27.19 -17.56
CA ASN A 55 13.55 28.34 -16.66
C ASN A 55 14.77 29.26 -16.57
N ALA A 56 15.98 28.82 -16.93
CA ALA A 56 17.15 29.68 -16.98
C ALA A 56 17.11 30.68 -18.14
N ASP A 57 16.26 30.43 -19.16
CA ASP A 57 16.16 31.23 -20.38
C ASP A 57 14.99 32.23 -20.35
N SER A 58 14.12 32.18 -19.35
CA SER A 58 12.85 32.93 -19.34
C SER A 58 12.92 34.30 -18.65
N THR A 59 12.26 35.27 -19.28
CA THR A 59 11.85 36.56 -18.70
C THR A 59 10.96 36.37 -17.45
N PRO A 60 10.90 37.34 -16.52
CA PRO A 60 10.05 37.26 -15.34
C PRO A 60 8.58 36.96 -15.70
N GLY A 61 8.00 35.89 -15.10
CA GLY A 61 6.58 35.56 -15.22
C GLY A 61 6.24 34.29 -16.01
N ILE A 62 7.23 33.49 -16.38
CA ILE A 62 7.03 32.20 -17.06
C ILE A 62 7.57 31.06 -16.16
N ASP A 63 6.66 30.46 -15.38
CA ASP A 63 7.00 29.49 -14.33
C ASP A 63 6.87 28.03 -14.82
N TYR A 64 7.81 27.53 -15.65
CA TYR A 64 7.91 26.10 -15.98
C TYR A 64 9.25 25.50 -15.60
N ILE A 65 9.31 24.19 -15.30
CA ILE A 65 10.61 23.51 -15.13
C ILE A 65 11.28 23.40 -16.50
N SER A 66 10.51 22.94 -17.48
CA SER A 66 10.97 22.81 -18.86
C SER A 66 9.77 22.97 -19.78
N GLY A 67 10.02 23.60 -20.93
CA GLY A 67 9.08 23.58 -22.04
C GLY A 67 9.81 23.30 -23.34
N PHE A 68 9.06 22.90 -24.35
CA PHE A 68 9.60 22.71 -25.68
C PHE A 68 8.54 23.01 -26.73
N ASP A 69 9.01 23.47 -27.88
CA ASP A 69 8.22 23.53 -29.10
C ASP A 69 8.63 22.37 -29.99
N ALA A 70 7.66 21.61 -30.50
CA ALA A 70 7.90 20.52 -31.45
C ALA A 70 7.19 20.83 -32.76
N LEU A 71 7.90 20.66 -33.87
CA LEU A 71 7.39 20.73 -35.23
C LEU A 71 7.54 19.36 -35.88
N MET A 72 6.46 18.84 -36.46
CA MET A 72 6.44 17.52 -37.07
C MET A 72 5.53 17.45 -38.29
N TYR A 73 5.77 16.47 -39.15
CA TYR A 73 4.81 16.09 -40.19
C TYR A 73 3.72 15.19 -39.61
N ARG A 74 2.46 15.51 -39.93
CA ARG A 74 1.28 14.74 -39.58
C ARG A 74 0.54 14.30 -40.83
N ALA A 75 0.18 13.03 -40.92
CA ALA A 75 -0.64 12.50 -41.99
C ALA A 75 -2.03 13.16 -41.99
N SER A 76 -2.43 13.77 -43.10
CA SER A 76 -3.73 14.42 -43.28
C SER A 76 -4.72 13.54 -44.06
N ALA A 77 -4.23 12.75 -45.02
CA ALA A 77 -5.01 11.77 -45.76
C ALA A 77 -4.11 10.60 -46.20
N CYS A 78 -4.61 9.37 -46.14
CA CYS A 78 -3.87 8.19 -46.59
C CYS A 78 -4.71 7.37 -47.59
N THR A 79 -4.09 6.90 -48.67
CA THR A 79 -4.74 6.03 -49.66
C THR A 79 -4.26 4.59 -49.55
N ASN A 80 -5.23 3.66 -49.55
CA ASN A 80 -5.14 2.18 -49.58
C ASN A 80 -4.22 1.48 -48.56
N ALA A 81 -4.89 0.68 -47.72
CA ALA A 81 -4.37 -0.15 -46.67
C ALA A 81 -3.89 -1.52 -47.20
N SER A 82 -2.61 -1.60 -47.48
CA SER A 82 -1.81 -2.79 -47.21
C SER A 82 -0.52 -2.27 -46.61
N GLU A 83 -0.17 -2.71 -45.40
CA GLU A 83 0.86 -2.11 -44.51
C GLU A 83 2.22 -1.82 -45.18
N ALA A 84 2.52 -2.46 -46.33
CA ALA A 84 3.76 -2.28 -47.08
C ALA A 84 3.74 -1.15 -48.15
N GLY A 85 2.64 -0.40 -48.35
CA GLY A 85 2.52 0.57 -49.45
C GLY A 85 1.62 1.79 -49.19
N GLN A 86 1.28 2.07 -47.94
CA GLN A 86 0.39 3.19 -47.58
C GLN A 86 1.03 4.54 -47.93
N LYS A 87 0.43 5.25 -48.89
CA LYS A 87 0.84 6.62 -49.25
C LYS A 87 -0.05 7.61 -48.51
N CYS A 88 0.58 8.50 -47.74
CA CYS A 88 -0.12 9.57 -47.03
C CYS A 88 0.37 10.94 -47.52
N ASP A 89 -0.55 11.89 -47.54
CA ASP A 89 -0.25 13.31 -47.60
C ASP A 89 0.07 13.79 -46.18
N TYR A 90 1.09 14.62 -46.05
CA TYR A 90 1.56 15.14 -44.77
C TYR A 90 1.46 16.65 -44.73
N GLU A 91 1.02 17.16 -43.58
CA GLU A 91 0.94 18.58 -43.26
C GLU A 91 1.79 18.89 -42.03
N PRO A 92 2.32 20.12 -41.90
CA PRO A 92 3.01 20.51 -40.68
C PRO A 92 2.03 20.58 -39.51
N PHE A 93 2.46 20.04 -38.38
CA PHE A 93 1.77 20.11 -37.10
C PHE A 93 2.79 20.54 -36.05
N ALA A 94 2.42 21.53 -35.22
CA ALA A 94 3.31 22.03 -34.20
C ALA A 94 2.61 22.15 -32.85
N VAL A 95 3.34 21.81 -31.79
CA VAL A 95 2.85 21.89 -30.41
C VAL A 95 3.86 22.59 -29.52
N LYS A 96 3.36 23.41 -28.59
CA LYS A 96 4.11 23.99 -27.48
C LYS A 96 3.68 23.31 -26.20
N CYS A 97 4.62 22.63 -25.54
CA CYS A 97 4.37 21.84 -24.35
C CYS A 97 5.21 22.34 -23.17
N PHE A 98 4.69 22.16 -21.95
CA PHE A 98 5.39 22.53 -20.71
C PHE A 98 5.11 21.54 -19.58
N ILE A 99 6.03 21.47 -18.62
CA ILE A 99 5.89 20.66 -17.40
C ILE A 99 6.31 21.43 -16.15
N ASN A 100 5.40 21.45 -15.16
CA ASN A 100 5.51 22.29 -13.97
C ASN A 100 5.11 21.52 -12.70
N PRO A 101 5.63 21.91 -11.52
CA PRO A 101 5.12 21.43 -10.24
C PRO A 101 3.69 21.90 -10.00
N CYS A 102 2.90 21.02 -9.40
CA CYS A 102 1.52 21.31 -9.04
C CYS A 102 1.11 20.46 -7.85
N LEU A 103 0.26 21.04 -7.02
CA LEU A 103 -0.41 20.38 -5.91
C LEU A 103 -1.69 19.72 -6.42
N LYS A 104 -1.77 18.39 -6.34
CA LYS A 104 -2.96 17.62 -6.71
C LYS A 104 -3.65 17.10 -5.46
N THR A 105 -4.92 17.43 -5.30
CA THR A 105 -5.77 16.91 -4.21
C THR A 105 -6.56 15.72 -4.71
N TYR A 106 -6.42 14.57 -4.06
CA TYR A 106 -7.12 13.33 -4.42
C TYR A 106 -8.13 12.93 -3.34
N ARG A 107 -9.25 12.34 -3.78
CA ARG A 107 -10.09 11.49 -2.95
C ARG A 107 -9.64 10.05 -3.16
N ALA A 108 -9.14 9.42 -2.12
CA ALA A 108 -8.80 8.01 -2.12
C ALA A 108 -9.94 7.17 -1.50
N ASN A 109 -10.24 6.02 -2.09
CA ASN A 109 -11.13 5.01 -1.56
C ASN A 109 -10.44 3.65 -1.66
N VAL A 110 -10.43 2.87 -0.57
CA VAL A 110 -9.86 1.53 -0.57
C VAL A 110 -10.98 0.53 -0.32
N THR A 111 -11.31 -0.27 -1.34
CA THR A 111 -12.32 -1.33 -1.22
C THR A 111 -11.71 -2.66 -1.65
N ASN A 112 -11.89 -3.72 -0.85
CA ASN A 112 -11.30 -5.04 -1.14
C ASN A 112 -9.79 -5.00 -1.47
N PHE A 113 -9.01 -4.18 -0.75
CA PHE A 113 -7.57 -3.94 -0.98
C PHE A 113 -7.22 -3.27 -2.32
N VAL A 114 -8.21 -2.76 -3.07
CA VAL A 114 -8.00 -1.97 -4.29
C VAL A 114 -8.11 -0.48 -3.95
N LEU A 115 -7.04 0.28 -4.23
CA LEU A 115 -7.01 1.74 -4.09
C LEU A 115 -7.57 2.39 -5.36
N GLU A 116 -8.63 3.16 -5.20
CA GLU A 116 -9.18 4.04 -6.22
C GLU A 116 -8.94 5.51 -5.82
N GLU A 117 -8.23 6.25 -6.66
CA GLU A 117 -8.00 7.69 -6.46
C GLU A 117 -8.75 8.51 -7.51
N LYS A 118 -9.47 9.54 -7.05
CA LYS A 118 -10.12 10.52 -7.92
C LYS A 118 -9.51 11.90 -7.68
N LEU A 119 -8.98 12.52 -8.74
CA LEU A 119 -8.49 13.89 -8.69
C LEU A 119 -9.65 14.86 -8.41
N LEU A 120 -9.51 15.70 -7.40
CA LEU A 120 -10.50 16.72 -7.00
C LEU A 120 -10.08 18.11 -7.45
N ASN A 121 -8.82 18.48 -7.22
CA ASN A 121 -8.30 19.80 -7.53
C ASN A 121 -6.82 19.74 -7.92
N THR A 122 -6.40 20.70 -8.73
CA THR A 122 -5.01 20.90 -9.13
C THR A 122 -4.67 22.36 -9.01
N THR A 123 -3.68 22.70 -8.19
CA THR A 123 -3.17 24.05 -8.02
C THR A 123 -1.73 24.11 -8.55
N ARG A 124 -1.42 25.06 -9.43
CA ARG A 124 -0.04 25.27 -9.89
C ARG A 124 0.80 25.82 -8.73
N VAL A 125 2.03 25.31 -8.61
CA VAL A 125 3.00 25.85 -7.66
C VAL A 125 3.82 26.91 -8.43
N PRO A 126 3.79 28.19 -8.02
CA PRO A 126 4.54 29.23 -8.70
C PRO A 126 6.03 29.13 -8.37
N MET A 127 6.86 29.77 -9.20
CA MET A 127 8.26 29.97 -8.85
C MET A 127 8.34 31.06 -7.77
N ALA A 128 9.04 30.78 -6.67
CA ALA A 128 9.27 31.81 -5.66
C ALA A 128 10.35 32.78 -6.17
N TYR A 129 10.05 34.07 -6.20
CA TYR A 129 11.06 35.10 -6.42
C TYR A 129 11.92 35.23 -5.16
N GLU A 130 13.22 35.43 -5.33
CA GLU A 130 14.16 35.63 -4.23
C GLU A 130 13.62 36.69 -3.26
N THR A 131 13.29 36.25 -2.05
CA THR A 131 13.08 37.14 -0.92
C THR A 131 14.41 37.23 -0.18
N PRO A 132 15.14 38.36 -0.25
CA PRO A 132 16.51 38.48 0.31
C PRO A 132 16.62 38.20 1.81
N GLN A 133 15.48 38.16 2.51
CA GLN A 133 15.36 37.98 3.95
C GLN A 133 15.22 36.50 4.36
N LEU A 134 14.96 35.58 3.41
CA LEU A 134 14.79 34.15 3.68
C LEU A 134 16.03 33.37 3.21
N ASN A 135 16.95 33.11 4.14
CA ASN A 135 18.08 32.18 3.96
C ASN A 135 17.65 30.69 4.06
N SER A 136 16.35 30.40 4.09
CA SER A 136 15.76 29.07 4.32
C SER A 136 14.87 28.63 3.15
N SER A 137 14.36 27.39 3.21
CA SER A 137 13.65 26.58 2.20
C SER A 137 12.60 27.25 1.29
N PHE A 138 12.26 28.52 1.51
CA PHE A 138 11.42 29.34 0.64
C PHE A 138 12.18 30.07 -0.48
N GLY A 139 13.50 30.21 -0.38
CA GLY A 139 14.27 31.12 -1.23
C GLY A 139 14.66 30.62 -2.62
N PHE A 140 14.57 29.31 -2.89
CA PHE A 140 15.03 28.75 -4.17
C PHE A 140 14.09 27.65 -4.69
N GLY A 141 13.51 27.87 -5.88
CA GLY A 141 12.68 26.89 -6.59
C GLY A 141 11.18 27.22 -6.61
N PHE A 142 10.35 26.19 -6.74
CA PHE A 142 8.90 26.33 -6.81
C PHE A 142 8.29 26.19 -5.42
N THR A 143 7.62 27.24 -4.92
CA THR A 143 7.04 27.22 -3.57
C THR A 143 5.62 27.76 -3.58
N LEU A 144 4.71 27.03 -2.91
CA LEU A 144 3.32 27.41 -2.74
C LEU A 144 2.98 27.39 -1.25
N LEU A 145 2.51 28.53 -0.75
CA LEU A 145 1.83 28.61 0.53
C LEU A 145 0.35 28.31 0.29
N SER A 146 -0.16 27.18 0.78
CA SER A 146 -1.59 26.88 0.66
C SER A 146 -2.40 27.72 1.64
N SER A 147 -3.60 28.14 1.24
CA SER A 147 -4.54 28.81 2.15
C SER A 147 -5.11 27.86 3.20
N SER A 148 -5.21 26.58 2.86
CA SER A 148 -5.74 25.53 3.73
C SER A 148 -5.13 24.17 3.39
N VAL A 149 -5.12 23.28 4.37
CA VAL A 149 -4.58 21.91 4.27
C VAL A 149 -5.57 20.91 4.82
N LEU A 150 -5.54 19.69 4.29
CA LEU A 150 -6.43 18.62 4.74
C LEU A 150 -5.77 17.85 5.90
N ARG A 151 -6.34 17.97 7.11
CA ARG A 151 -5.92 17.24 8.31
C ARG A 151 -7.02 16.29 8.75
N ASN A 152 -6.74 14.98 8.76
CA ASN A 152 -7.70 13.93 9.14
C ASN A 152 -9.09 14.05 8.44
N GLY A 153 -9.10 14.41 7.16
CA GLY A 153 -10.32 14.56 6.36
C GLY A 153 -11.07 15.89 6.55
N THR A 154 -10.57 16.79 7.40
CA THR A 154 -11.10 18.15 7.60
C THR A 154 -10.14 19.20 7.05
N TRP A 155 -10.67 20.23 6.40
CA TRP A 155 -9.88 21.36 5.93
C TRP A 155 -9.57 22.30 7.10
N SER A 156 -8.29 22.61 7.27
CA SER A 156 -7.78 23.54 8.29
C SER A 156 -7.07 24.70 7.61
N GLU A 157 -7.31 25.93 8.06
CA GLU A 157 -6.63 27.10 7.51
C GLU A 157 -5.16 27.16 7.91
N CYS A 158 -4.34 27.67 6.99
CA CYS A 158 -2.93 27.97 7.22
C CYS A 158 -2.79 29.41 7.71
N VAL A 159 -2.61 29.56 9.02
CA VAL A 159 -2.46 30.85 9.70
C VAL A 159 -1.00 31.08 10.07
N GLY A 160 -0.46 32.22 9.62
CA GLY A 160 0.92 32.63 9.90
C GLY A 160 1.04 33.35 11.23
N MET A 161 2.09 33.07 11.99
CA MET A 161 2.44 33.74 13.24
C MET A 161 3.64 34.67 13.06
N ASP A 162 3.77 35.68 13.91
CA ASP A 162 4.92 36.60 13.89
C ASP A 162 6.21 35.96 14.44
N GLU A 163 6.08 35.00 15.36
CA GLU A 163 7.20 34.31 15.99
C GLU A 163 7.14 32.79 15.71
N PRO A 164 8.30 32.11 15.63
CA PRO A 164 8.35 30.66 15.45
C PRO A 164 7.84 29.93 16.68
N SER A 165 7.13 28.82 16.46
CA SER A 165 6.66 27.93 17.53
C SER A 165 6.82 26.47 17.11
N GLU A 166 6.60 25.53 18.04
CA GLU A 166 6.62 24.10 17.72
C GLU A 166 5.60 23.71 16.63
N THR A 167 4.43 24.35 16.60
CA THR A 167 3.41 24.09 15.58
C THR A 167 3.68 24.83 14.28
N ASN A 168 4.37 25.98 14.35
CA ASN A 168 4.67 26.83 13.22
C ASN A 168 6.19 27.08 13.12
N PRO A 169 6.99 26.06 12.74
CA PRO A 169 8.44 26.22 12.67
C PRO A 169 8.93 26.85 11.36
N ALA A 170 8.12 26.82 10.29
CA ALA A 170 8.58 27.17 8.94
C ALA A 170 8.28 28.62 8.57
N ALA A 171 9.33 29.37 8.28
CA ALA A 171 9.24 30.75 7.82
C ALA A 171 8.83 30.84 6.35
N GLY A 172 7.93 31.77 6.01
CA GLY A 172 7.53 32.08 4.64
C GLY A 172 6.99 33.50 4.52
N PRO A 173 6.89 34.04 3.29
CA PRO A 173 6.34 35.37 3.04
C PRO A 173 4.81 35.36 3.27
N ASP A 174 4.29 36.47 3.80
CA ASP A 174 2.84 36.66 3.90
C ASP A 174 2.23 36.97 2.52
N GLN A 175 1.77 35.91 1.83
CA GLN A 175 1.13 36.03 0.51
C GLN A 175 -0.22 36.78 0.54
N ARG A 176 -0.77 37.13 1.71
CA ARG A 176 -1.98 37.97 1.80
C ARG A 176 -1.69 39.46 1.65
N THR A 177 -0.41 39.84 1.62
CA THR A 177 0.01 41.23 1.49
C THR A 177 0.59 41.48 0.10
N THR A 178 0.04 42.46 -0.63
CA THR A 178 0.49 42.83 -2.00
C THR A 178 1.67 43.81 -2.00
N ASN A 179 2.28 44.05 -0.84
CA ASN A 179 3.29 45.09 -0.68
C ASN A 179 4.69 44.51 -0.93
N THR A 180 5.59 45.34 -1.45
CA THR A 180 6.99 45.00 -1.77
C THR A 180 7.85 44.67 -0.55
N GLU A 181 7.33 44.90 0.66
CA GLU A 181 7.92 44.50 1.94
C GLU A 181 6.94 43.53 2.65
N THR A 182 6.82 42.31 2.14
CA THR A 182 6.01 41.28 2.81
C THR A 182 6.74 40.83 4.08
N PRO A 183 6.16 41.00 5.29
CA PRO A 183 6.78 40.50 6.51
C PRO A 183 6.86 38.97 6.46
N ILE A 184 7.92 38.41 7.05
CA ILE A 184 8.06 36.97 7.24
C ILE A 184 7.09 36.52 8.34
N LYS A 185 6.32 35.47 8.05
CA LYS A 185 5.44 34.78 9.00
C LYS A 185 5.85 33.33 9.14
N TYR A 186 5.47 32.72 10.25
CA TYR A 186 5.76 31.32 10.55
C TYR A 186 4.50 30.47 10.42
N TYR A 187 4.59 29.41 9.63
CA TYR A 187 3.49 28.49 9.31
C TYR A 187 3.84 27.06 9.72
N PRO A 188 2.82 26.20 9.87
CA PRO A 188 3.00 24.76 9.94
C PRO A 188 3.70 24.20 8.69
N ASN A 189 4.50 23.15 8.85
CA ASN A 189 5.25 22.55 7.73
C ASN A 189 4.34 21.99 6.62
N ASP A 190 3.12 21.55 6.95
CA ASP A 190 2.16 21.00 5.99
C ASP A 190 1.48 22.06 5.11
N CYS A 191 1.58 23.34 5.51
CA CYS A 191 1.04 24.47 4.75
C CYS A 191 1.94 24.93 3.59
N ILE A 192 3.21 24.51 3.60
CA ILE A 192 4.23 24.97 2.66
C ILE A 192 4.60 23.82 1.74
N TRP A 193 4.36 24.01 0.45
CA TRP A 193 4.72 23.06 -0.59
C TRP A 193 5.94 23.58 -1.32
N ASN A 194 7.07 22.90 -1.20
CA ASN A 194 8.29 23.27 -1.89
C ASN A 194 8.72 22.16 -2.85
N PHE A 195 9.13 22.56 -4.04
CA PHE A 195 9.85 21.72 -4.99
C PHE A 195 11.22 22.37 -5.22
N GLY A 196 12.23 21.78 -4.57
CA GLY A 196 13.53 22.41 -4.37
C GLY A 196 14.27 22.74 -5.67
N TRP A 197 15.17 23.72 -5.58
CA TRP A 197 15.97 24.21 -6.69
C TRP A 197 16.87 23.15 -7.32
N GLU A 198 17.55 22.33 -6.52
CA GLU A 198 18.44 21.29 -7.06
C GLU A 198 17.67 20.25 -7.88
N SER A 199 16.50 19.84 -7.39
CA SER A 199 15.60 18.96 -8.14
C SER A 199 15.06 19.63 -9.41
N THR A 200 14.76 20.92 -9.33
CA THR A 200 14.33 21.73 -10.47
C THR A 200 15.42 21.79 -11.55
N GLN A 201 16.67 22.08 -11.17
CA GLN A 201 17.80 22.17 -12.09
C GLN A 201 18.11 20.82 -12.74
N ALA A 202 18.19 19.76 -11.94
CA ALA A 202 18.45 18.42 -12.46
C ALA A 202 17.38 17.97 -13.46
N LEU A 203 16.09 18.21 -13.15
CA LEU A 203 15.00 17.91 -14.08
C LEU A 203 15.02 18.79 -15.32
N SER A 204 15.28 20.09 -15.16
CA SER A 204 15.34 21.03 -16.27
C SER A 204 16.41 20.63 -17.27
N LEU A 205 17.63 20.30 -16.80
CA LEU A 205 18.72 19.80 -17.64
C LEU A 205 18.40 18.47 -18.31
N TYR A 206 17.81 17.52 -17.57
CA TYR A 206 17.44 16.22 -18.14
C TYR A 206 16.39 16.38 -19.25
N LEU A 207 15.32 17.13 -18.98
CA LEU A 207 14.23 17.35 -19.92
C LEU A 207 14.66 18.21 -21.12
N TYR A 208 15.55 19.18 -20.90
CA TYR A 208 16.17 19.93 -21.98
C TYR A 208 16.87 19.00 -22.95
N ASN A 209 17.76 18.12 -22.47
CA ASN A 209 18.47 17.18 -23.34
C ASN A 209 17.52 16.14 -23.97
N LEU A 210 16.45 15.76 -23.27
CA LEU A 210 15.44 14.85 -23.79
C LEU A 210 14.71 15.41 -25.02
N PHE A 211 14.38 16.70 -25.00
CA PHE A 211 13.53 17.35 -26.02
C PHE A 211 14.28 18.31 -26.95
N ALA A 212 15.49 18.76 -26.64
CA ALA A 212 16.36 19.50 -27.57
C ALA A 212 17.28 18.58 -28.39
N GLY A 213 17.26 17.26 -28.10
CA GLY A 213 18.09 16.27 -28.77
C GLY A 213 17.80 16.10 -30.27
N ASP A 214 18.56 15.21 -30.89
CA ASP A 214 18.56 15.00 -32.34
C ASP A 214 17.15 14.79 -32.93
N PRO A 215 16.87 15.35 -34.11
CA PRO A 215 15.56 15.24 -34.73
C PRO A 215 15.21 13.79 -35.09
N ILE A 216 13.91 13.51 -35.17
CA ILE A 216 13.41 12.27 -35.76
C ILE A 216 13.57 12.37 -37.28
N HIS A 217 14.33 11.45 -37.85
CA HIS A 217 14.69 11.50 -39.26
C HIS A 217 14.74 10.11 -39.89
N SER A 218 14.58 10.03 -41.21
CA SER A 218 14.80 8.81 -41.98
C SER A 218 15.96 9.05 -42.94
N THR A 219 17.02 8.25 -42.85
CA THR A 219 18.22 8.32 -43.72
C THR A 219 18.20 7.32 -44.88
N LEU A 220 17.27 6.36 -44.87
CA LEU A 220 17.18 5.33 -45.90
C LEU A 220 15.80 5.36 -46.60
N PRO A 221 15.76 5.11 -47.91
CA PRO A 221 14.49 4.86 -48.62
C PRO A 221 13.69 3.73 -47.96
N PRO A 222 12.35 3.80 -47.93
CA PRO A 222 11.48 4.72 -48.67
C PRO A 222 11.26 6.09 -48.01
N TYR A 223 12.03 6.47 -46.98
CA TYR A 223 11.83 7.73 -46.24
C TYR A 223 10.39 7.88 -45.78
N THR A 224 9.93 6.92 -44.98
CA THR A 224 8.60 6.93 -44.38
C THR A 224 8.70 7.20 -42.89
N PRO A 225 7.63 7.65 -42.22
CA PRO A 225 7.63 7.74 -40.77
C PRO A 225 8.05 6.42 -40.12
N ALA A 226 7.64 5.27 -40.68
CA ALA A 226 7.88 3.95 -40.11
C ALA A 226 9.37 3.56 -40.10
N THR A 227 10.15 4.18 -40.98
CA THR A 227 11.60 4.00 -41.07
C THR A 227 12.39 5.09 -40.35
N SER A 228 11.70 5.99 -39.64
CA SER A 228 12.36 7.05 -38.89
C SER A 228 13.05 6.54 -37.64
N ALA A 229 14.18 7.15 -37.31
CA ALA A 229 14.98 6.88 -36.13
C ALA A 229 15.19 8.18 -35.34
N GLY A 230 15.43 8.04 -34.05
CA GLY A 230 15.72 9.15 -33.14
C GLY A 230 15.51 8.73 -31.69
N ASN A 231 15.42 9.71 -30.79
CA ASN A 231 15.21 9.44 -29.38
C ASN A 231 13.85 8.72 -29.16
N PRO A 232 13.79 7.58 -28.45
CA PRO A 232 12.54 6.86 -28.17
C PRO A 232 11.43 7.73 -27.56
N TRP A 233 11.79 8.72 -26.74
CA TRP A 233 10.83 9.63 -26.13
C TRP A 233 10.18 10.57 -27.16
N GLN A 234 10.98 11.11 -28.08
CA GLN A 234 10.47 11.92 -29.19
C GLN A 234 9.72 11.07 -30.22
N LEU A 235 10.11 9.81 -30.45
CA LEU A 235 9.35 8.86 -31.28
C LEU A 235 7.95 8.61 -30.70
N GLY A 236 7.85 8.49 -29.36
CA GLY A 236 6.57 8.39 -28.65
C GLY A 236 5.69 9.63 -28.81
N LEU A 237 6.27 10.83 -28.91
CA LEU A 237 5.54 12.06 -29.21
C LEU A 237 5.13 12.16 -30.68
N PHE A 238 6.02 11.76 -31.60
CA PHE A 238 5.81 11.79 -33.05
C PHE A 238 4.71 10.83 -33.52
N LEU A 239 4.57 9.68 -32.86
CA LEU A 239 3.59 8.63 -33.18
C LEU A 239 3.56 8.28 -34.67
N ASN A 240 4.74 8.10 -35.26
CA ASN A 240 4.86 7.69 -36.65
C ASN A 240 4.11 8.62 -37.64
N GLY A 241 4.07 9.92 -37.34
CA GLY A 241 3.37 10.93 -38.15
C GLY A 241 1.86 10.97 -37.94
N THR A 242 1.33 10.38 -36.86
CA THR A 242 -0.10 10.39 -36.53
C THR A 242 -0.43 11.22 -35.29
N ALA A 243 0.54 11.97 -34.77
CA ALA A 243 0.35 12.81 -33.59
C ALA A 243 -0.75 13.86 -33.76
N THR A 244 -1.53 14.05 -32.69
CA THR A 244 -2.57 15.07 -32.55
C THR A 244 -2.33 15.88 -31.28
N LEU A 245 -3.08 16.97 -31.09
CA LEU A 245 -3.02 17.72 -29.83
C LEU A 245 -3.44 16.85 -28.63
N GLU A 246 -4.41 15.96 -28.83
CA GLU A 246 -4.86 15.02 -27.80
C GLU A 246 -3.76 14.02 -27.44
N SER A 247 -3.09 13.42 -28.43
CA SER A 247 -2.02 12.47 -28.17
C SER A 247 -0.79 13.14 -27.56
N ALA A 248 -0.47 14.38 -27.95
CA ALA A 248 0.60 15.17 -27.34
C ALA A 248 0.29 15.52 -25.88
N ASN A 249 -0.95 15.89 -25.57
CA ASN A 249 -1.40 16.09 -24.19
C ASN A 249 -1.33 14.80 -23.37
N ALA A 250 -1.79 13.67 -23.93
CA ALA A 250 -1.70 12.37 -23.27
C ALA A 250 -0.26 11.94 -23.01
N TYR A 251 0.66 12.21 -23.94
CA TYR A 251 2.09 11.99 -23.76
C TYR A 251 2.64 12.79 -22.58
N MET A 252 2.35 14.10 -22.53
CA MET A 252 2.77 14.97 -21.42
C MET A 252 2.12 14.62 -20.09
N GLU A 253 0.85 14.19 -20.10
CA GLU A 253 0.16 13.69 -18.92
C GLU A 253 0.80 12.39 -18.40
N GLY A 254 1.15 11.46 -19.29
CA GLY A 254 1.89 10.24 -18.97
C GLY A 254 3.24 10.54 -18.31
N LEU A 255 4.00 11.47 -18.89
CA LEU A 255 5.26 11.96 -18.32
C LEU A 255 5.05 12.57 -16.92
N ALA A 256 4.06 13.46 -16.78
CA ALA A 256 3.75 14.10 -15.51
C ALA A 256 3.28 13.09 -14.44
N ASN A 257 2.52 12.07 -14.82
CA ASN A 257 2.06 11.01 -13.92
C ASN A 257 3.22 10.11 -13.47
N ALA A 258 4.11 9.71 -14.37
CA ALA A 258 5.32 8.96 -14.04
C ALA A 258 6.19 9.72 -13.03
N MET A 259 6.46 11.01 -13.29
CA MET A 259 7.21 11.87 -12.36
C MET A 259 6.49 12.03 -11.02
N THR A 260 5.16 12.19 -11.03
CA THR A 260 4.35 12.28 -9.80
C THR A 260 4.46 11.02 -8.97
N SER A 261 4.46 9.84 -9.59
CA SER A 261 4.63 8.56 -8.88
C SER A 261 5.98 8.48 -8.17
N VAL A 262 7.06 8.88 -8.85
CA VAL A 262 8.41 8.88 -8.26
C VAL A 262 8.49 9.86 -7.09
N ILE A 263 7.95 11.07 -7.23
CA ILE A 263 7.92 12.09 -6.17
C ILE A 263 7.13 11.60 -4.95
N ARG A 264 5.99 10.93 -5.16
CA ARG A 264 5.18 10.37 -4.05
C ARG A 264 5.90 9.27 -3.27
N GLN A 265 6.79 8.53 -3.93
CA GLN A 265 7.51 7.40 -3.31
C GLN A 265 8.84 7.81 -2.67
N ASN A 266 9.50 8.84 -3.21
CA ASN A 266 10.87 9.21 -2.85
C ASN A 266 11.02 10.68 -2.39
N GLY A 267 9.91 11.37 -2.10
CA GLY A 267 9.96 12.76 -1.65
C GLY A 267 10.63 12.90 -0.28
N ASP A 268 11.28 14.04 -0.04
CA ASP A 268 11.92 14.35 1.25
C ASP A 268 10.86 14.47 2.36
N THR A 269 10.92 13.56 3.33
CA THR A 269 10.11 13.59 4.54
C THR A 269 10.89 14.23 5.68
N PRO A 270 10.26 15.20 6.38
CA PRO A 270 9.63 14.78 7.63
C PRO A 270 8.17 15.22 7.83
N SER A 271 7.56 16.01 6.94
CA SER A 271 6.25 16.66 7.21
C SER A 271 5.03 16.10 6.48
N THR A 272 5.19 15.20 5.51
CA THR A 272 4.05 14.51 4.88
C THR A 272 3.81 13.20 5.61
N GLU A 273 3.16 13.31 6.76
CA GLU A 273 2.61 12.15 7.48
C GLU A 273 1.73 11.31 6.54
N TYR A 274 1.70 9.99 6.76
CA TYR A 274 0.81 9.12 6.02
C TYR A 274 -0.63 9.62 6.14
N ALA A 275 -1.37 9.59 5.03
CA ALA A 275 -2.80 9.90 5.09
C ALA A 275 -3.51 8.85 5.96
N HIS A 276 -3.95 9.26 7.16
CA HIS A 276 -4.70 8.39 8.05
C HIS A 276 -6.14 8.23 7.57
N GLY A 277 -6.53 7.00 7.28
CA GLY A 277 -7.90 6.62 6.92
C GLY A 277 -8.49 5.65 7.93
N THR A 278 -9.82 5.63 8.06
CA THR A 278 -10.52 4.58 8.83
C THR A 278 -10.79 3.40 7.92
N VAL A 279 -10.27 2.22 8.27
CA VAL A 279 -10.52 0.97 7.53
C VAL A 279 -11.58 0.16 8.28
N LEU A 280 -12.66 -0.20 7.59
CA LEU A 280 -13.68 -1.11 8.12
C LEU A 280 -13.34 -2.54 7.72
N GLY A 281 -13.02 -3.38 8.71
CA GLY A 281 -12.80 -4.81 8.52
C GLY A 281 -14.05 -5.62 8.85
N LEU A 282 -14.26 -6.73 8.12
CA LEU A 282 -15.25 -7.73 8.54
C LEU A 282 -14.73 -8.44 9.78
N GLN A 283 -15.43 -8.28 10.91
CA GLN A 283 -15.13 -9.00 12.14
C GLN A 283 -16.22 -10.04 12.41
N THR A 284 -15.82 -11.28 12.67
CA THR A 284 -16.75 -12.34 13.07
C THR A 284 -17.14 -12.16 14.54
N CYS A 285 -18.35 -11.69 14.80
CA CYS A 285 -18.91 -11.60 16.15
C CYS A 285 -19.51 -12.96 16.56
N ILE A 286 -18.93 -13.62 17.56
CA ILE A 286 -19.46 -14.87 18.11
C ILE A 286 -20.43 -14.54 19.25
N ARG A 287 -21.70 -14.92 19.11
CA ARG A 287 -22.70 -14.84 20.19
C ARG A 287 -22.79 -16.18 20.90
N VAL A 288 -22.20 -16.28 22.10
CA VAL A 288 -22.29 -17.48 22.94
C VAL A 288 -23.69 -17.58 23.54
N GLN A 289 -24.42 -18.66 23.23
CA GLN A 289 -25.73 -18.94 23.81
C GLN A 289 -25.59 -19.84 25.04
N TRP A 290 -25.43 -19.24 26.23
CA TRP A 290 -25.26 -19.95 27.50
C TRP A 290 -26.37 -20.95 27.85
N ALA A 291 -27.59 -20.74 27.34
CA ALA A 291 -28.70 -21.68 27.53
C ALA A 291 -28.36 -23.10 27.08
N TRP A 292 -27.61 -23.27 25.98
CA TRP A 292 -27.20 -24.58 25.47
C TRP A 292 -26.11 -25.24 26.33
N LEU A 293 -25.34 -24.45 27.06
CA LEU A 293 -24.31 -24.92 28.00
C LEU A 293 -24.88 -25.30 29.37
N SER A 294 -26.14 -24.95 29.66
CA SER A 294 -26.77 -25.23 30.95
C SER A 294 -26.99 -26.72 31.18
N LEU A 295 -27.49 -27.44 30.16
CA LEU A 295 -27.77 -28.88 30.23
C LEU A 295 -26.50 -29.72 30.48
N PRO A 296 -25.41 -29.61 29.68
CA PRO A 296 -24.20 -30.39 29.94
C PRO A 296 -23.57 -30.02 31.30
N SER A 297 -23.60 -28.75 31.69
CA SER A 297 -23.12 -28.31 33.01
C SER A 297 -23.92 -28.95 34.15
N ALA A 298 -25.26 -28.97 34.04
CA ALA A 298 -26.13 -29.58 35.04
C ALA A 298 -25.90 -31.09 35.16
N LEU A 299 -25.71 -31.79 34.02
CA LEU A 299 -25.41 -33.22 34.01
C LEU A 299 -24.09 -33.54 34.73
N ILE A 300 -23.05 -32.73 34.52
CA ILE A 300 -21.76 -32.89 35.20
C ILE A 300 -21.94 -32.71 36.72
N VAL A 301 -22.66 -31.67 37.15
CA VAL A 301 -22.90 -31.41 38.58
C VAL A 301 -23.70 -32.54 39.22
N LEU A 302 -24.77 -33.02 38.56
CA LEU A 302 -25.59 -34.12 39.07
C LEU A 302 -24.80 -35.43 39.12
N ALA A 303 -23.99 -35.74 38.12
CA ALA A 303 -23.13 -36.91 38.11
C ALA A 303 -22.12 -36.88 39.26
N LEU A 304 -21.52 -35.71 39.51
CA LEU A 304 -20.56 -35.51 40.60
C LEU A 304 -21.22 -35.64 41.97
N ALA A 305 -22.43 -35.08 42.14
CA ALA A 305 -23.22 -35.25 43.35
C ALA A 305 -23.63 -36.72 43.58
N PHE A 306 -24.06 -37.41 42.52
CA PHE A 306 -24.39 -38.83 42.58
C PHE A 306 -23.18 -39.69 42.98
N LEU A 307 -22.01 -39.40 42.41
CA LEU A 307 -20.75 -40.07 42.76
C LEU A 307 -20.43 -39.89 44.25
N VAL A 308 -20.48 -38.65 44.76
CA VAL A 308 -20.21 -38.36 46.18
C VAL A 308 -21.22 -39.06 47.08
N ALA A 309 -22.52 -39.00 46.76
CA ALA A 309 -23.56 -39.69 47.51
C ALA A 309 -23.33 -41.22 47.54
N THR A 310 -22.92 -41.79 46.41
CA THR A 310 -22.61 -43.22 46.30
C THR A 310 -21.41 -43.59 47.16
N ILE A 311 -20.35 -42.78 47.18
CA ILE A 311 -19.17 -43.00 48.03
C ILE A 311 -19.56 -42.96 49.51
N LEU A 312 -20.32 -41.94 49.93
CA LEU A 312 -20.74 -41.79 51.32
C LEU A 312 -21.66 -42.93 51.78
N LYS A 313 -22.64 -43.32 50.95
CA LYS A 313 -23.54 -44.46 51.24
C LYS A 313 -22.81 -45.79 51.29
N THR A 314 -21.91 -46.03 50.34
CA THR A 314 -21.14 -47.28 50.25
C THR A 314 -20.20 -47.44 51.44
N ARG A 315 -19.60 -46.33 51.90
CA ARG A 315 -18.76 -46.31 53.10
C ARG A 315 -19.51 -46.66 54.39
N SER A 316 -20.82 -46.46 54.45
CA SER A 316 -21.63 -46.78 55.64
C SER A 316 -22.29 -48.17 55.61
N TRP A 317 -22.24 -48.89 54.48
CA TRP A 317 -22.93 -50.18 54.29
C TRP A 317 -22.01 -51.37 53.98
N GLN A 318 -20.70 -51.16 53.84
CA GLN A 318 -19.75 -52.24 53.57
C GLN A 318 -18.86 -52.51 54.76
N MET A 319 -19.43 -53.30 55.64
CA MET A 319 -18.72 -54.28 56.42
C MET A 319 -18.15 -55.30 55.39
N THR A 320 -16.83 -55.48 55.34
CA THR A 320 -16.07 -56.10 54.24
C THR A 320 -16.06 -57.64 54.28
N TRP A 321 -17.23 -58.27 54.43
CA TRP A 321 -17.34 -59.72 54.60
C TRP A 321 -17.10 -60.53 53.33
N LYS A 322 -17.35 -59.94 52.16
CA LYS A 322 -17.42 -60.68 50.89
C LYS A 322 -16.11 -61.36 50.46
N SER A 323 -14.97 -60.97 51.04
CA SER A 323 -13.65 -61.51 50.69
C SER A 323 -12.94 -62.22 51.84
N SER A 324 -13.56 -62.32 53.03
CA SER A 324 -12.88 -62.85 54.21
C SER A 324 -13.10 -64.37 54.32
N ALA A 325 -12.03 -65.15 54.13
CA ALA A 325 -12.01 -66.60 54.40
C ALA A 325 -12.40 -66.95 55.85
N LEU A 326 -12.35 -65.95 56.74
CA LEU A 326 -12.65 -66.02 58.15
C LEU A 326 -14.15 -66.22 58.43
N ALA A 327 -15.03 -65.70 57.57
CA ALA A 327 -16.48 -65.95 57.69
C ALA A 327 -16.84 -67.43 57.43
N LEU A 328 -16.10 -68.10 56.54
CA LEU A 328 -16.23 -69.53 56.30
C LEU A 328 -15.68 -70.37 57.47
N LEU A 329 -14.60 -69.92 58.12
CA LEU A 329 -14.01 -70.62 59.27
C LEU A 329 -15.00 -70.69 60.45
N PHE A 330 -15.60 -69.56 60.84
CA PHE A 330 -16.49 -69.49 62.01
C PHE A 330 -17.87 -70.13 61.80
N HIS A 331 -18.34 -70.24 60.55
CA HIS A 331 -19.59 -70.95 60.25
C HIS A 331 -19.46 -72.48 60.18
N GLY A 332 -18.23 -73.02 60.05
CA GLY A 332 -17.96 -74.44 59.85
C GLY A 332 -17.55 -75.25 61.10
N LEU A 333 -17.47 -74.64 62.29
CA LEU A 333 -17.06 -75.35 63.52
C LEU A 333 -18.18 -76.21 64.14
N ASP A 334 -17.76 -77.22 64.92
CA ASP A 334 -18.65 -78.16 65.64
C ASP A 334 -19.63 -77.43 66.57
N ALA A 335 -20.75 -78.07 66.92
CA ALA A 335 -21.90 -77.42 67.58
C ALA A 335 -21.54 -76.69 68.88
N THR A 336 -20.58 -77.21 69.65
CA THR A 336 -20.09 -76.63 70.91
C THR A 336 -19.29 -75.34 70.70
N SER A 337 -18.47 -75.27 69.65
CA SER A 337 -17.69 -74.07 69.32
C SER A 337 -18.54 -72.96 68.68
N ARG A 338 -19.59 -73.35 67.95
CA ARG A 338 -20.59 -72.40 67.41
C ARG A 338 -21.34 -71.67 68.51
N GLU A 339 -21.56 -72.29 69.66
CA GLU A 339 -22.25 -71.67 70.79
C GLU A 339 -21.37 -70.62 71.51
N GLN A 340 -20.05 -70.83 71.51
CA GLN A 340 -19.09 -69.95 72.17
C GLN A 340 -18.63 -68.76 71.31
N TYR A 341 -18.57 -68.92 69.98
CA TYR A 341 -18.05 -67.89 69.06
C TYR A 341 -19.03 -67.43 67.97
N GLY A 342 -20.20 -68.08 67.83
CA GLY A 342 -21.15 -67.82 66.74
C GLY A 342 -21.95 -66.51 66.84
N ALA A 343 -21.81 -65.77 67.94
CA ALA A 343 -22.49 -64.48 68.15
C ALA A 343 -21.65 -63.27 67.69
N MET A 344 -20.43 -63.46 67.18
CA MET A 344 -19.59 -62.35 66.71
C MET A 344 -20.06 -61.84 65.35
N VAL A 345 -20.64 -60.63 65.37
CA VAL A 345 -21.16 -59.91 64.20
C VAL A 345 -20.17 -58.89 63.66
N ASP A 346 -18.92 -58.80 64.14
CA ASP A 346 -17.94 -57.83 63.63
C ASP A 346 -16.63 -58.46 63.14
N LEU A 347 -16.18 -58.06 61.95
CA LEU A 347 -15.05 -58.67 61.24
C LEU A 347 -13.68 -58.50 61.93
N PRO A 348 -13.37 -57.34 62.56
CA PRO A 348 -12.20 -57.17 63.42
C PRO A 348 -12.25 -58.11 64.62
N ALA A 349 -13.41 -58.21 65.29
CA ALA A 349 -13.59 -59.10 66.44
C ALA A 349 -13.41 -60.58 66.06
N MET A 350 -13.89 -60.98 64.88
CA MET A 350 -13.64 -62.33 64.37
C MET A 350 -12.16 -62.54 64.02
N LYS A 351 -11.45 -61.52 63.51
CA LYS A 351 -10.01 -61.61 63.23
C LYS A 351 -9.20 -61.81 64.51
N ASP A 352 -9.45 -61.00 65.53
CA ASP A 352 -8.75 -61.09 66.81
C ASP A 352 -9.01 -62.47 67.46
N ALA A 353 -10.27 -62.95 67.41
CA ALA A 353 -10.59 -64.30 67.88
C ALA A 353 -9.89 -65.41 67.08
N ALA A 354 -9.71 -65.24 65.77
CA ALA A 354 -9.01 -66.23 64.94
C ALA A 354 -7.52 -66.32 65.24
N GLU A 355 -6.87 -65.23 65.68
CA GLU A 355 -5.46 -65.24 66.07
C GLU A 355 -5.22 -66.06 67.35
N GLU A 356 -6.23 -66.21 68.22
CA GLU A 356 -6.14 -67.00 69.45
C GLU A 356 -6.51 -68.48 69.26
N VAL A 357 -7.38 -68.78 68.28
CA VAL A 357 -7.91 -70.14 68.06
C VAL A 357 -6.94 -71.01 67.27
N HIS A 358 -6.36 -72.00 67.94
CA HIS A 358 -5.55 -73.04 67.31
C HIS A 358 -6.43 -74.24 66.95
N ALA A 359 -6.55 -74.56 65.66
CA ALA A 359 -7.38 -75.67 65.19
C ALA A 359 -6.56 -76.79 64.56
N LYS A 360 -6.97 -78.04 64.79
CA LYS A 360 -6.40 -79.24 64.14
C LYS A 360 -7.47 -79.96 63.32
N LEU A 361 -7.10 -80.36 62.10
CA LEU A 361 -7.97 -81.17 61.26
C LEU A 361 -7.91 -82.64 61.71
N THR A 362 -9.06 -83.21 62.05
CA THR A 362 -9.18 -84.61 62.45
C THR A 362 -10.24 -85.33 61.62
N MET A 363 -9.99 -86.60 61.30
CA MET A 363 -10.93 -87.43 60.55
C MET A 363 -11.91 -88.07 61.54
N ARG A 364 -13.20 -87.73 61.42
CA ARG A 364 -14.30 -88.44 62.10
C ARG A 364 -15.06 -89.29 61.07
N GLU A 365 -15.94 -90.16 61.53
CA GLU A 365 -16.75 -91.06 60.67
C GLU A 365 -17.57 -90.30 59.60
N SER A 366 -17.89 -89.03 59.84
CA SER A 366 -18.61 -88.15 58.92
C SER A 366 -17.72 -87.30 57.99
N GLY A 367 -16.41 -87.56 57.93
CA GLY A 367 -15.42 -86.82 57.13
C GLY A 367 -14.45 -85.95 57.94
N TRP A 368 -13.60 -85.21 57.23
CA TRP A 368 -12.61 -84.29 57.82
C TRP A 368 -13.30 -83.08 58.46
N ARG A 369 -12.96 -82.79 59.73
CA ARG A 369 -13.45 -81.60 60.43
C ARG A 369 -12.33 -80.91 61.21
N PHE A 370 -12.41 -79.59 61.28
CA PHE A 370 -11.54 -78.79 62.14
C PHE A 370 -12.07 -78.83 63.58
N VAL A 371 -11.19 -79.15 64.52
CA VAL A 371 -11.48 -79.19 65.96
C VAL A 371 -10.53 -78.22 66.66
N ILE A 372 -11.05 -77.39 67.56
CA ILE A 372 -10.25 -76.45 68.35
C ILE A 372 -9.39 -77.24 69.34
N LEU A 373 -8.11 -76.87 69.46
CA LEU A 373 -7.21 -77.37 70.49
C LEU A 373 -7.27 -76.42 71.69
N ASP A 374 -7.85 -76.87 72.80
CA ASP A 374 -7.70 -76.17 74.07
C ASP A 374 -6.28 -76.42 74.60
N CYS A 375 -5.40 -75.43 74.48
CA CYS A 375 -4.08 -75.45 75.11
C CYS A 375 -4.22 -75.25 76.63
N HIS A 376 -4.65 -76.28 77.35
CA HIS A 376 -4.39 -76.41 78.77
C HIS A 376 -3.60 -77.70 79.04
N LEU A 377 -2.41 -77.51 79.62
CA LEU A 377 -1.48 -78.50 80.22
C LEU A 377 -0.41 -79.12 79.30
N SER A 378 0.71 -78.41 79.15
CA SER A 378 1.94 -78.70 79.90
C SER A 378 2.96 -77.59 79.72
#